data_AF-A0A1L8EEM5-F1
#
_entry.id   AF-A0A1L8EEM5-F1
#
_cell.length_a   1.000
_cell.length_b   1.000
_cell.length_c   1.000
_cell.angle_alpha   90.00
_cell.angle_beta   90.00
_cell.angle_gamma   90.00
#
_symmetry.space_group_name_H-M   'P 1'
#
loop_
_entity.id
_entity.type
_entity.pdbx_description
1 polymer ?
#
loop_
_entity_poly.entity_id
_entity_poly.type
_entity_poly.pdbx_seq_one_letter_code
_entity_poly.pdbx_strand_id
1 'polypeptide(L)' 'MLKFLLTFSAGIYTGIYISQNYEVPRVDEPSKIIDKIKEMADDHRKKNPAEQLLYDVKKGAKKIVD' A
#
# COMPACT_ATOMS: atom_id res chain seq x y z
N MET A 1 16.38 20.54 3.89
CA MET A 1 17.61 19.85 4.32
C MET A 1 17.35 18.79 5.40
N LEU A 2 17.00 19.14 6.64
CA LEU A 2 16.80 18.14 7.72
C LEU A 2 15.74 17.08 7.40
N LYS A 3 14.58 17.46 6.88
CA LYS A 3 13.51 16.52 6.47
C LYS A 3 14.02 15.47 5.47
N PHE A 4 14.81 15.92 4.49
CA PHE A 4 15.39 15.04 3.47
C PHE A 4 16.39 14.05 4.09
N LEU A 5 17.25 14.53 4.99
CA LEU A 5 18.21 13.66 5.69
C LEU A 5 17.47 12.59 6.51
N LEU A 6 16.41 12.96 7.23
CA LEU A 6 15.62 12.00 8.01
C LEU A 6 14.95 10.94 7.12
N THR A 7 14.33 11.35 6.01
CA THR A 7 13.71 10.40 5.06
C THR A 7 14.75 9.50 4.39
N PHE A 8 15.92 10.05 4.06
CA PHE A 8 17.01 9.32 3.42
C PHE A 8 17.62 8.29 4.38
N SER A 9 17.93 8.70 5.61
CA SER A 9 18.43 7.80 6.66
C SER A 9 17.44 6.69 7.01
N ALA A 10 16.15 7.02 7.11
CA ALA A 10 15.11 6.02 7.32
C ALA A 10 15.03 5.02 6.15
N GLY A 11 15.15 5.50 4.91
CA GLY A 11 15.19 4.64 3.72
C GLY A 11 16.39 3.70 3.71
N ILE A 12 17.59 4.19 4.03
CA ILE A 12 18.80 3.35 4.13
C ILE A 12 18.63 2.28 5.19
N TYR A 13 18.22 2.67 6.40
CA TYR A 13 18.04 1.72 7.51
C TYR A 13 17.03 0.63 7.13
N THR A 14 15.92 1.02 6.51
CA THR A 14 14.90 0.08 6.03
C THR A 14 15.47 -0.87 4.98
N GLY A 15 16.23 -0.36 4.00
CA GLY A 15 16.85 -1.18 2.96
C GLY A 15 17.85 -2.21 3.50
N ILE A 16 18.68 -1.80 4.46
CA ILE A 16 19.64 -2.70 5.14
C ILE A 16 18.87 -3.78 5.90
N TYR A 17 17.86 -3.39 6.68
CA TYR A 17 17.06 -4.32 7.45
C TYR A 17 16.37 -5.37 6.56
N ILE A 18 15.74 -4.94 5.46
CA ILE A 18 15.10 -5.86 4.51
C ILE A 18 16.14 -6.83 3.93
N SER A 19 17.29 -6.31 3.49
CA SER A 19 18.34 -7.12 2.86
C SER A 19 18.98 -8.15 3.79
N GLN A 20 18.97 -7.91 5.10
CA GLN A 20 19.54 -8.81 6.09
C GLN A 20 18.53 -9.83 6.66
N ASN A 21 17.25 -9.46 6.75
CA ASN A 21 16.24 -10.25 7.44
C ASN A 21 15.28 -10.99 6.50
N TYR A 22 15.27 -10.65 5.21
CA TYR A 22 14.40 -11.27 4.21
C TYR A 22 15.19 -11.66 2.98
N GLU A 23 14.81 -12.78 2.37
CA GLU A 23 15.32 -13.15 1.05
C GLU A 23 14.67 -12.21 0.01
N VAL A 24 15.45 -11.26 -0.50
CA VAL A 24 14.99 -10.35 -1.56
C VAL A 24 14.97 -11.13 -2.88
N PRO A 25 13.79 -11.41 -3.44
CA PRO A 25 13.70 -12.16 -4.69
C PRO A 25 14.33 -11.33 -5.82
N ARG A 26 15.05 -12.00 -6.71
CA ARG A 26 15.51 -11.36 -7.94
C ARG A 26 14.32 -11.10 -8.83
N VAL A 27 14.23 -9.89 -9.33
CA VAL A 27 13.20 -9.50 -10.28
C VAL A 27 13.88 -9.35 -11.64
N ASP A 28 13.50 -10.21 -12.58
CA ASP A 28 14.11 -10.27 -13.91
C ASP A 28 13.90 -8.98 -14.72
N GLU A 29 12.79 -8.28 -14.45
CA GLU A 29 12.38 -7.06 -15.15
C GLU A 29 11.97 -5.98 -14.15
N PRO A 30 12.60 -4.79 -14.17
CA PRO A 30 12.28 -3.71 -13.23
C PRO A 30 10.79 -3.31 -13.22
N SER A 31 10.10 -3.43 -14.35
CA SER A 31 8.67 -3.11 -14.49
C SER A 31 7.78 -3.91 -13.53
N LYS A 32 8.14 -5.18 -13.26
CA LYS A 32 7.37 -6.06 -12.35
C LYS A 32 7.36 -5.53 -10.91
N ILE A 33 8.37 -4.76 -10.49
CA ILE A 33 8.41 -4.13 -9.16
C ILE A 33 7.30 -3.09 -9.06
N ILE A 34 7.13 -2.26 -10.09
CA ILE A 34 6.11 -1.21 -10.13
C ILE A 34 4.72 -1.83 -10.14
N ASP A 35 4.52 -2.89 -10.93
CA ASP A 35 3.24 -3.60 -10.97
C ASP A 35 2.90 -4.22 -9.61
N LYS A 36 3.89 -4.79 -8.90
CA LYS A 36 3.69 -5.33 -7.56
C LYS A 36 3.34 -4.26 -6.53
N ILE A 37 3.99 -3.10 -6.59
CA ILE A 37 3.68 -1.96 -5.72
C ILE A 37 2.25 -1.47 -5.98
N LYS A 38 1.83 -1.38 -7.25
CA LYS A 38 0.46 -1.00 -7.62
C LYS A 38 -0.56 -2.03 -7.11
N GLU A 39 -0.31 -3.31 -7.33
CA GLU A 39 -1.16 -4.40 -6.82
C GLU A 39 -1.32 -4.31 -5.31
N MET A 40 -0.20 -4.15 -4.57
CA MET A 40 -0.24 -3.94 -3.12
C MET A 40 -1.04 -2.69 -2.73
N ALA A 41 -0.80 -1.56 -3.40
CA ALA A 41 -1.51 -0.32 -3.11
C ALA A 41 -3.02 -0.46 -3.34
N ASP A 42 -3.43 -1.13 -4.42
CA ASP A 42 -4.84 -1.38 -4.73
C ASP A 42 -5.48 -2.36 -3.74
N ASP A 43 -4.76 -3.41 -3.31
CA ASP A 43 -5.24 -4.35 -2.28
C ASP A 43 -5.40 -3.67 -0.91
N HIS A 44 -4.51 -2.74 -0.57
CA HIS A 44 -4.62 -1.93 0.64
C HIS A 44 -5.72 -0.85 0.51
N ARG A 45 -5.98 -0.34 -0.70
CA ARG A 45 -7.07 0.64 -0.96
C ARG A 45 -8.45 0.00 -0.93
N LYS A 46 -8.58 -1.27 -1.36
CA LYS A 46 -9.82 -2.05 -1.25
C LYS A 46 -10.27 -2.36 0.18
N LYS A 47 -9.46 -1.98 1.19
CA LYS A 47 -9.78 -2.06 2.61
C LYS A 47 -9.86 -0.69 3.26
N ASN A 48 -10.50 0.31 2.66
CA ASN A 48 -11.02 1.41 3.47
C ASN A 48 -12.37 0.93 4.05
N PRO A 49 -12.42 0.40 5.29
CA PRO A 49 -13.65 -0.16 5.84
C PRO A 49 -14.74 0.92 5.89
N ALA A 50 -14.32 2.19 6.00
CA ALA A 50 -15.20 3.34 5.95
C ALA A 50 -15.90 3.50 4.59
N GLU A 51 -15.23 3.24 3.46
CA GLU A 51 -15.87 3.33 2.13
C GLU A 51 -16.83 2.18 1.87
N GLN A 52 -16.48 0.96 2.29
CA GLN A 52 -17.39 -0.19 2.22
C GLN A 52 -18.61 0.00 3.13
N LEU A 53 -18.41 0.48 4.37
CA LEU A 53 -19.51 0.82 5.28
C LEU A 53 -20.40 1.93 4.72
N LEU A 54 -19.81 2.98 4.12
CA LEU A 54 -20.60 4.06 3.51
C LEU A 54 -21.44 3.55 2.33
N TYR A 55 -20.87 2.65 1.53
CA TYR A 55 -21.55 2.02 0.41
C TYR A 55 -22.73 1.15 0.89
N ASP A 56 -22.50 0.30 1.88
CA ASP A 56 -23.54 -0.58 2.44
C ASP A 56 -24.65 0.20 3.14
N VAL A 57 -24.32 1.27 3.88
CA VAL A 57 -25.31 2.17 4.50
C VAL A 57 -26.13 2.89 3.44
N LYS A 58 -25.50 3.44 2.38
CA LYS A 58 -26.24 4.09 1.28
C LYS A 58 -27.15 3.12 0.55
N LYS A 59 -26.69 1.89 0.32
CA LYS A 59 -27.48 0.83 -0.33
C LYS A 59 -28.65 0.39 0.54
N GLY A 60 -28.42 0.24 1.85
CA GLY A 60 -29.47 -0.05 2.83
C GLY A 60 -30.52 1.05 2.88
N ALA A 61 -30.10 2.31 2.98
CA ALA A 61 -31.00 3.46 3.01
C ALA A 61 -31.86 3.56 1.73
N LYS A 62 -31.26 3.36 0.55
CA LYS A 62 -32.00 3.39 -0.72
C LYS A 62 -33.09 2.31 -0.78
N LYS A 63 -32.81 1.11 -0.24
CA LYS A 63 -33.78 0.00 -0.20
C LYS A 63 -34.95 0.21 0.77
N ILE A 64 -34.84 1.16 1.71
CA ILE A 64 -35.91 1.49 2.66
C ILE A 64 -36.77 2.66 2.13
N VAL A 65 -36.20 3.48 1.26
CA VAL A 65 -36.85 4.67 0.67
C VAL A 65 -37.62 4.33 -0.61
N ASP A 66 -37.20 3.29 -1.35
CA ASP A 66 -37.99 2.64 -2.42
C ASP A 66 -39.02 1.66 -1.82
#